data_AF-C6PW66-F1
#
_entry.id   AF-C6PW66-F1
#
_cell.length_a   1.000
_cell.length_b   1.000
_cell.length_c   1.000
_cell.angle_alpha   90.00
_cell.angle_beta   90.00
_cell.angle_gamma   90.00
#
_symmetry.space_group_name_H-M   'P 1'
#
loop_
_entity.id
_entity.type
_entity.pdbx_description
1 polymer ?
#
loop_
_entity_poly.entity_id
_entity_poly.type
_entity_poly.pdbx_seq_one_letter_code
_entity_poly.pdbx_strand_id
1 'polypeptide(L)'
;MLELTNSKRWGIGSSSLIISIFSIMFSFTFFNGKCVGEHILGVLKISFPVAIISLILFCISIFIGHKYENDYLAKPGKALSIIFIILMIISSLVSSFF
;
A
#
# COMPACT_ATOMS: atom_id res chain seq x y z
N MET A 1 -26.27 -8.82 -30.22
CA MET A 1 -25.16 -9.72 -29.84
C MET A 1 -24.22 -8.90 -28.95
N LEU A 2 -24.25 -9.11 -27.64
CA LEU A 2 -23.43 -8.34 -26.68
C LEU A 2 -21.98 -8.85 -26.76
N GLU A 3 -21.12 -8.13 -27.48
CA GLU A 3 -19.67 -8.33 -27.38
C GLU A 3 -19.18 -7.79 -26.04
N LEU A 4 -19.29 -8.61 -25.00
CA LEU A 4 -18.60 -8.44 -23.73
C LEU A 4 -17.11 -8.80 -23.91
N THR A 5 -16.36 -7.97 -24.63
CA THR A 5 -14.89 -8.08 -24.68
C THR A 5 -14.24 -6.99 -23.84
N ASN A 6 -14.78 -6.75 -22.64
CA ASN A 6 -14.05 -6.03 -21.59
C ASN A 6 -12.98 -6.97 -21.00
N SER A 7 -12.01 -7.35 -21.84
CA SER A 7 -10.86 -8.14 -21.42
C SER A 7 -9.99 -7.25 -20.53
N LYS A 8 -10.26 -7.28 -19.22
CA LYS A 8 -9.39 -6.68 -18.20
C LYS A 8 -7.95 -7.13 -18.46
N ARG A 9 -7.10 -6.20 -18.87
CA ARG A 9 -5.71 -6.49 -19.18
C ARG A 9 -4.93 -6.75 -17.89
N TRP A 10 -4.01 -7.71 -17.95
CA TRP A 10 -2.93 -7.85 -16.95
C TRP A 10 -1.91 -6.75 -17.26
N GLY A 11 -2.26 -5.52 -16.90
CA GLY A 11 -1.47 -4.33 -17.17
C GLY A 11 -0.74 -3.80 -15.94
N ILE A 12 -0.17 -2.61 -16.08
CA ILE A 12 0.52 -1.87 -15.02
C ILE A 12 -0.38 -1.67 -13.79
N GLY A 13 -1.70 -1.69 -13.92
CA GLY A 13 -2.60 -1.64 -12.77
C GLY A 13 -2.42 -2.80 -11.78
N SER A 14 -1.86 -3.93 -12.20
CA SER A 14 -1.49 -5.02 -11.28
C SER A 14 -0.35 -4.68 -10.32
N SER A 15 0.50 -3.71 -10.69
CA SER A 15 1.55 -3.23 -9.79
C SER A 15 0.98 -2.50 -8.57
N SER A 16 -0.22 -1.91 -8.67
CA SER A 16 -0.91 -1.29 -7.52
C SER A 16 -0.99 -2.28 -6.37
N LEU A 17 -1.48 -3.49 -6.62
CA LEU A 17 -1.65 -4.49 -5.57
C LEU A 17 -0.32 -4.95 -4.96
N ILE A 18 0.72 -5.11 -5.79
CA ILE A 18 2.08 -5.46 -5.34
C ILE A 18 2.62 -4.36 -4.42
N ILE A 19 2.46 -3.10 -4.82
CA ILE A 19 2.89 -1.94 -4.04
C ILE A 19 2.10 -1.89 -2.73
N SER A 20 0.79 -2.13 -2.74
CA SER A 20 -0.04 -2.19 -1.53
C SER A 20 0.49 -3.25 -0.56
N ILE A 21 0.73 -4.48 -1.03
CA ILE A 21 1.24 -5.58 -0.21
C ILE A 21 2.61 -5.22 0.37
N PHE A 22 3.50 -4.68 -0.46
CA PHE A 22 4.82 -4.26 -0.01
C PHE A 22 4.74 -3.17 1.07
N SER A 23 3.83 -2.20 0.90
CA SER A 23 3.56 -1.14 1.88
C SER A 23 3.07 -1.70 3.22
N ILE A 24 2.19 -2.71 3.17
CA ILE A 24 1.69 -3.41 4.35
C ILE A 24 2.84 -4.13 5.05
N MET A 25 3.64 -4.89 4.31
CA MET A 25 4.78 -5.60 4.88
C MET A 25 5.76 -4.64 5.55
N PHE A 26 6.07 -3.53 4.87
CA PHE A 26 6.97 -2.51 5.37
C PHE A 26 6.50 -1.88 6.68
N SER A 27 5.20 -1.62 6.82
CA SER A 27 4.66 -0.90 7.99
C SER A 27 4.19 -1.81 9.14
N PHE A 28 3.69 -3.01 8.85
CA PHE A 28 3.01 -3.88 9.82
C PHE A 28 3.74 -5.19 10.11
N THR A 29 4.79 -5.54 9.37
CA THR A 29 5.60 -6.72 9.70
C THR A 29 6.62 -6.35 10.75
N PHE A 30 6.55 -7.00 11.92
CA PHE A 30 7.53 -6.85 12.98
C PHE A 30 8.53 -8.00 12.94
N PHE A 31 9.81 -7.67 12.94
CA PHE A 31 10.89 -8.63 13.07
C PHE A 31 11.84 -8.17 14.17
N ASN A 32 12.05 -9.03 15.17
CA ASN A 32 12.96 -8.78 16.28
C ASN A 32 12.67 -7.47 17.05
N GLY A 33 11.38 -7.15 17.26
CA GLY A 33 10.94 -5.97 18.00
C GLY A 33 10.96 -4.64 17.23
N LYS A 34 11.34 -4.65 15.94
CA LYS A 34 11.29 -3.47 15.04
C LYS A 34 10.43 -3.78 13.83
N CYS A 35 9.81 -2.77 13.23
CA CYS A 35 9.15 -2.96 11.94
C CYS A 35 10.18 -3.29 10.84
N VAL A 36 9.77 -4.07 9.84
CA VAL A 36 10.61 -4.36 8.65
C VAL A 36 11.05 -3.05 7.98
N GLY A 37 10.17 -2.04 7.92
CA GLY A 37 10.53 -0.72 7.44
C GLY A 37 11.61 -0.03 8.26
N GLU A 38 11.62 -0.19 9.59
CA GLU A 38 12.68 0.35 10.45
C GLU A 38 14.00 -0.40 10.24
N HIS A 39 13.93 -1.69 9.95
CA HIS A 39 15.14 -2.46 9.65
C HIS A 39 15.77 -2.01 8.33
N ILE A 40 14.96 -1.84 7.29
CA ILE A 40 15.40 -1.33 5.98
C ILE A 40 15.95 0.10 6.10
N LEU A 41 15.24 0.99 6.80
CA LEU A 41 15.72 2.36 7.02
C LEU A 41 16.96 2.42 7.90
N GLY A 42 17.06 1.53 8.88
CA GLY A 42 18.22 1.40 9.75
C GLY A 42 19.48 1.01 8.98
N VAL A 43 19.36 0.10 7.99
CA VAL A 43 20.46 -0.22 7.06
C VAL A 43 20.83 0.99 6.20
N LEU A 44 19.84 1.76 5.76
CA LEU A 44 20.04 2.97 4.96
C LEU A 44 20.53 4.18 5.78
N LYS A 45 20.59 4.08 7.12
CA LYS A 45 20.85 5.19 8.06
C LYS A 45 19.92 6.40 7.86
N ILE A 46 18.69 6.16 7.41
CA ILE A 46 17.67 7.19 7.20
C ILE A 46 16.77 7.20 8.43
N SER A 47 16.77 8.31 9.18
CA SER A 47 15.97 8.47 10.39
C SER A 47 14.58 9.04 10.09
N PHE A 48 13.90 8.51 9.06
CA PHE A 48 12.54 8.91 8.72
C PHE A 48 11.50 8.00 9.39
N PRO A 49 10.34 8.52 9.80
CA PRO A 49 9.25 7.71 10.30
C PRO A 49 8.75 6.73 9.22
N VAL A 50 8.74 5.44 9.54
CA VAL A 50 8.25 4.37 8.64
C VAL A 50 6.83 4.65 8.15
N ALA A 51 5.97 5.18 9.03
CA ALA A 51 4.61 5.55 8.69
C ALA A 51 4.52 6.56 7.52
N ILE A 52 5.44 7.53 7.44
CA ILE A 52 5.45 8.53 6.35
C ILE A 52 5.79 7.85 5.01
N ILE A 53 6.79 6.97 5.01
CA ILE A 53 7.20 6.25 3.81
C ILE A 53 6.10 5.30 3.34
N SER A 54 5.49 4.55 4.26
CA SER A 54 4.32 3.70 3.97
C SER A 54 3.17 4.50 3.39
N LEU A 55 2.88 5.69 3.93
CA LEU A 55 1.83 6.57 3.42
C LEU A 55 2.09 7.00 1.97
N ILE A 56 3.33 7.40 1.65
CA ILE A 56 3.73 7.75 0.28
C ILE A 56 3.52 6.55 -0.66
N LEU A 57 3.92 5.36 -0.21
CA LEU A 57 3.78 4.13 -0.96
C LEU A 57 2.31 3.73 -1.21
N PHE A 58 1.44 3.87 -0.21
CA PHE A 58 0.00 3.68 -0.39
C PHE A 58 -0.60 4.73 -1.32
N CYS A 59 -0.17 5.99 -1.26
CA CYS A 59 -0.59 7.03 -2.21
C CYS A 59 -0.20 6.68 -3.65
N ILE A 60 1.01 6.17 -3.87
CA ILE A 60 1.45 5.69 -5.19
C ILE A 60 0.58 4.53 -5.66
N SER A 61 0.27 3.57 -4.77
CA SER A 61 -0.63 2.46 -5.12
C SER A 61 -2.03 2.95 -5.51
N ILE A 62 -2.60 3.90 -4.76
CA ILE A 62 -3.91 4.50 -5.08
C ILE A 62 -3.86 5.22 -6.42
N PHE A 63 -2.79 5.99 -6.69
CA PHE A 63 -2.63 6.73 -7.94
C PHE A 63 -2.56 5.77 -9.15
N ILE A 64 -1.78 4.69 -9.04
CA ILE A 64 -1.69 3.66 -10.07
C ILE A 64 -3.04 2.94 -10.22
N GLY A 65 -3.67 2.55 -9.11
CA GLY A 65 -4.95 1.86 -9.12
C GLY A 65 -6.10 2.71 -9.70
N HIS A 66 -6.05 4.04 -9.54
CA HIS A 66 -7.00 4.97 -10.14
C HIS A 66 -6.69 5.24 -11.62
N LYS A 67 -5.41 5.39 -11.99
CA LYS A 67 -5.00 5.66 -13.38
C LYS A 67 -5.25 4.46 -14.30
N TYR A 68 -5.08 3.24 -13.79
CA TYR A 68 -5.24 2.00 -14.54
C TYR A 68 -6.46 1.18 -14.08
N GLU A 69 -7.59 1.85 -13.78
CA GLU A 69 -8.77 1.21 -13.17
C GLU A 69 -9.39 0.07 -14.00
N ASN A 70 -9.11 0.04 -15.31
CA ASN A 70 -9.54 -1.00 -16.24
C ASN A 70 -8.71 -2.29 -16.19
N ASP A 71 -7.62 -2.33 -15.41
CA ASP A 71 -6.79 -3.53 -15.24
C ASP A 71 -7.32 -4.44 -14.11
N TYR A 72 -7.03 -5.74 -14.20
CA TYR A 72 -7.68 -6.77 -13.36
C TYR A 72 -7.48 -6.56 -11.84
N LEU A 73 -6.29 -6.09 -11.46
CA LEU A 73 -5.82 -6.01 -10.07
C LEU A 73 -5.69 -4.56 -9.54
N ALA A 74 -6.03 -3.55 -10.36
CA ALA A 74 -5.97 -2.14 -9.98
C ALA A 74 -7.02 -1.77 -8.91
N LYS A 75 -8.27 -2.23 -9.10
CA LYS A 75 -9.37 -2.02 -8.15
C LYS A 75 -9.09 -2.63 -6.76
N PRO A 76 -8.72 -3.91 -6.64
CA PRO A 76 -8.40 -4.47 -5.33
C PRO A 76 -7.15 -3.82 -4.73
N GLY A 77 -6.11 -3.49 -5.52
CA GLY A 77 -4.92 -2.79 -5.02
C GLY A 77 -5.22 -1.41 -4.41
N LYS A 78 -6.10 -0.63 -5.07
CA LYS A 78 -6.63 0.65 -4.57
C LYS A 78 -7.47 0.46 -3.31
N ALA A 79 -8.41 -0.48 -3.31
CA ALA A 79 -9.27 -0.75 -2.16
C ALA A 79 -8.45 -1.18 -0.92
N LEU A 80 -7.49 -2.08 -1.12
CA LEU A 80 -6.58 -2.54 -0.07
C LEU A 80 -5.78 -1.37 0.52
N SER A 81 -5.24 -0.51 -0.33
CA SER A 81 -4.48 0.67 0.11
C SER A 81 -5.32 1.63 0.96
N ILE A 82 -6.55 1.90 0.53
CA ILE A 82 -7.46 2.79 1.28
C ILE A 82 -7.79 2.20 2.65
N ILE A 83 -8.10 0.90 2.72
CA ILE A 83 -8.39 0.22 3.99
C ILE A 83 -7.20 0.32 4.95
N PHE A 84 -5.98 0.10 4.46
CA PHE A 84 -4.78 0.18 5.30
C PHE A 84 -4.39 1.60 5.70
N ILE A 85 -4.66 2.62 4.88
CA ILE A 85 -4.52 4.02 5.29
C ILE A 85 -5.46 4.33 6.45
N ILE A 86 -6.74 3.92 6.33
CA ILE A 86 -7.72 4.13 7.41
C ILE A 86 -7.27 3.41 8.68
N LEU A 87 -6.81 2.16 8.56
CA LEU A 87 -6.27 1.40 9.69
C LEU A 87 -5.09 2.10 10.36
N MET A 88 -4.16 2.67 9.57
CA MET A 88 -3.03 3.44 10.09
C MET A 88 -3.49 4.70 10.86
N ILE A 89 -4.49 5.41 10.35
CA ILE A 89 -5.03 6.60 11.02
C ILE A 89 -5.65 6.19 12.36
N ILE A 90 -6.48 5.15 12.39
CA ILE A 90 -7.09 4.64 13.62
C ILE A 90 -6.01 4.21 14.62
N SER A 91 -5.00 3.46 14.17
CA SER A 91 -3.89 3.03 15.03
C SER A 91 -3.12 4.22 15.62
N SER A 92 -2.91 5.27 14.83
CA SER A 92 -2.23 6.49 15.28
C SER A 92 -3.07 7.26 16.30
N LEU A 93 -4.39 7.32 16.11
CA LEU A 93 -5.31 7.94 17.07
C LEU A 93 -5.30 7.18 18.40
N VAL A 94 -5.44 5.85 18.37
CA VAL A 94 -5.39 5.03 19.60
C VAL A 94 -4.08 5.26 20.36
N SER A 95 -2.95 5.29 19.66
CA SER A 95 -1.65 5.58 20.27
C SER A 95 -1.52 7.00 20.86
N SER A 96 -2.35 7.96 20.44
CA SER A 96 -2.35 9.31 21.00
C SER A 96 -3.22 9.45 22.25
N PHE A 97 -4.13 8.50 22.48
CA PHE A 97 -5.05 8.51 23.63
C PHE A 97 -4.55 7.67 24.82
N PHE A 98 -3.57 6.79 24.59
CA PHE A 98 -2.98 5.89 25.59
C PHE A 98 -1.54 6.30 25.91
#